data_AF-A0A2K3M4K7-F1
#
_entry.id   AF-A0A2K3M4K7-F1
#
_cell.length_a   1.000
_cell.length_b   1.000
_cell.length_c   1.000
_cell.angle_alpha   90.00
_cell.angle_beta   90.00
_cell.angle_gamma   90.00
#
_symmetry.space_group_name_H-M   'P 1'
#
loop_
_entity.id
_entity.type
_entity.pdbx_description
1 polymer ?
#
loop_
_entity_poly.entity_id
_entity_poly.type
_entity_poly.pdbx_seq_one_letter_code
_entity_poly.pdbx_strand_id
1 'polypeptide(L)'
;KEDLLEQEQFGHEIRFRREILNGDMLGLLERDSSIYYNIKALFHKLQNPMTDEAMFLLVTQAETFLEQFVSQTQLLARTSELLTSLLATQQHHFEQASSCNAEVTRIKAASTEALEQLVTCENNIAQWQSEIEALQEKIRQEEAKMEKLAAVAVEAQRAKLDELAHEGIRHYSDGLAVQRRVERLTSDKEILQRKLVSIRNQYYQFQAANRKPPSPSQQQP
;
A
#
# COMPACT_ATOMS: atom_id res chain seq x y z
N LYS A 1 93.95 51.73 -15.01
CA LYS A 1 92.72 51.37 -14.26
C LYS A 1 91.50 51.90 -15.01
N GLU A 2 91.58 53.11 -15.56
CA GLU A 2 90.59 53.70 -16.47
C GLU A 2 90.44 52.90 -17.77
N ASP A 3 91.54 52.55 -18.46
CA ASP A 3 91.52 51.72 -19.69
C ASP A 3 90.82 50.36 -19.54
N LEU A 4 90.90 49.74 -18.36
CA LEU A 4 90.26 48.44 -18.09
C LEU A 4 88.74 48.58 -17.94
N LEU A 5 88.28 49.70 -17.35
CA LEU A 5 86.86 49.99 -17.18
C LEU A 5 86.20 50.36 -18.52
N GLU A 6 86.92 51.07 -19.39
CA GLU A 6 86.47 51.38 -20.75
C GLU A 6 86.36 50.12 -21.62
N GLN A 7 87.32 49.19 -21.49
CA GLN A 7 87.28 47.92 -22.22
C GLN A 7 86.12 47.02 -21.77
N GLU A 8 85.83 46.95 -20.46
CA GLU A 8 84.67 46.22 -19.92
C GLU A 8 83.35 46.85 -20.37
N GLN A 9 83.26 48.17 -20.34
CA GLN A 9 82.10 48.93 -20.83
C GLN A 9 81.82 48.65 -22.32
N PHE A 10 82.86 48.72 -23.16
CA PHE A 10 82.75 48.41 -24.58
C PHE A 10 82.30 46.96 -24.81
N GLY A 11 82.79 46.01 -24.00
CA GLY A 11 82.34 44.61 -24.04
C GLY A 11 80.85 44.43 -23.73
N HIS A 12 80.32 45.16 -22.74
CA HIS A 12 78.90 45.16 -22.42
C HIS A 12 78.05 45.78 -23.53
N GLU A 13 78.51 46.85 -24.16
CA GLU A 13 77.79 47.51 -25.27
C GLU A 13 77.71 46.63 -26.52
N ILE A 14 78.82 45.98 -26.89
CA ILE A 14 78.82 45.00 -28.00
C ILE A 14 77.84 43.86 -27.72
N ARG A 15 77.83 43.38 -26.48
CA ARG A 15 76.89 42.34 -26.05
C ARG A 15 75.44 42.81 -26.17
N PHE A 16 75.12 44.01 -25.70
CA PHE A 16 73.79 44.61 -25.81
C PHE A 16 73.35 44.77 -27.28
N ARG A 17 74.21 45.31 -28.14
CA ARG A 17 73.90 45.45 -29.58
C ARG A 17 73.64 44.09 -30.24
N ARG A 18 74.44 43.07 -29.91
CA ARG A 18 74.32 41.73 -30.50
C ARG A 18 73.10 40.97 -29.99
N GLU A 19 72.91 40.91 -28.68
CA GLU A 19 71.91 40.03 -28.05
C GLU A 19 70.53 40.69 -27.93
N ILE A 20 70.48 42.02 -27.83
CA ILE A 20 69.25 42.76 -27.51
C ILE A 20 68.76 43.58 -28.72
N LEU A 21 69.61 44.40 -29.33
CA LEU A 21 69.18 45.24 -30.45
C LEU A 21 69.06 44.49 -31.78
N ASN A 22 70.08 43.69 -32.10
CA ASN A 22 70.11 42.87 -33.32
C ASN A 22 69.61 41.44 -33.08
N GLY A 23 69.42 41.07 -31.81
CA GLY A 23 68.91 39.77 -31.38
C GLY A 23 67.44 39.85 -30.98
N ASP A 24 66.93 38.75 -30.43
CA ASP A 24 65.56 38.66 -29.93
C ASP A 24 65.57 38.40 -28.42
N MET A 25 65.60 39.49 -27.65
CA MET A 25 65.59 39.45 -26.19
C MET A 25 64.37 38.71 -25.64
N LEU A 26 63.20 38.89 -26.26
CA LEU A 26 61.94 38.33 -25.78
C LEU A 26 61.87 36.83 -26.11
N GLY A 27 62.23 36.44 -27.33
CA GLY A 27 62.31 35.03 -27.72
C GLY A 27 63.35 34.23 -26.93
N LEU A 28 64.39 34.87 -26.38
CA LEU A 28 65.31 34.22 -25.43
C LEU A 28 64.60 33.92 -24.09
N LEU A 29 63.79 34.84 -23.58
CA LEU A 29 63.04 34.66 -22.31
C LEU A 29 61.90 33.65 -22.41
N GLU A 30 61.27 33.57 -23.58
CA GLU A 30 60.26 32.54 -23.88
C GLU A 30 60.86 31.14 -23.82
N ARG A 31 62.13 30.98 -24.24
CA ARG A 31 62.85 29.70 -24.21
C ARG A 31 63.40 29.37 -22.83
N ASP A 32 63.93 30.37 -22.14
CA ASP A 32 64.52 30.21 -20.81
C ASP A 32 64.30 31.46 -19.97
N SER A 33 63.31 31.41 -19.07
CA SER A 33 62.99 32.55 -18.20
C SER A 33 64.08 32.83 -17.16
N SER A 34 65.03 31.91 -16.92
CA SER A 34 66.10 32.10 -15.94
C SER A 34 67.12 33.16 -16.36
N ILE A 35 67.21 33.45 -17.66
CA ILE A 35 68.12 34.47 -18.21
C ILE A 35 67.67 35.89 -17.89
N TYR A 36 66.44 36.09 -17.39
CA TYR A 36 65.90 37.39 -17.02
C TYR A 36 66.88 38.19 -16.17
N TYR A 37 67.42 37.58 -15.11
CA TYR A 37 68.37 38.24 -14.21
C TYR A 37 69.70 38.54 -14.90
N ASN A 38 70.12 37.73 -15.88
CA ASN A 38 71.35 37.96 -16.65
C ASN A 38 71.20 39.16 -17.60
N ILE A 39 70.04 39.32 -18.23
CA ILE A 39 69.72 40.48 -19.08
C ILE A 39 69.58 41.73 -18.22
N LYS A 40 68.86 41.63 -17.10
CA LYS A 40 68.69 42.72 -16.13
C LYS A 40 70.03 43.21 -15.57
N ALA A 41 70.93 42.29 -15.22
CA ALA A 41 72.28 42.61 -14.76
C ALA A 41 73.12 43.30 -15.85
N LEU A 42 72.97 42.93 -17.12
CA LEU A 42 73.62 43.62 -18.24
C LEU A 42 73.12 45.05 -18.38
N PHE A 43 71.80 45.27 -18.29
CA PHE A 43 71.21 46.62 -18.33
C PHE A 43 71.71 47.51 -17.20
N HIS A 44 71.75 46.98 -15.97
CA HIS A 44 72.26 47.72 -14.82
C HIS A 44 73.75 48.11 -14.99
N LYS A 45 74.56 47.21 -15.57
CA LYS A 45 75.98 47.50 -15.87
C LYS A 45 76.15 48.58 -16.93
N LEU A 46 75.21 48.70 -17.87
CA LEU A 46 75.20 49.72 -18.94
C LEU A 46 74.51 51.03 -18.54
N GLN A 47 73.94 51.13 -17.34
CA GLN A 47 73.34 52.36 -16.83
C GLN A 47 74.31 53.07 -15.89
N ASN A 48 75.46 53.48 -16.44
CA ASN A 48 76.52 54.13 -15.67
C ASN A 48 77.00 55.43 -16.35
N PRO A 49 77.74 56.31 -15.66
CA PRO A 49 78.18 57.60 -16.20
C PRO A 49 79.13 57.53 -17.41
N MET A 50 79.74 56.37 -17.69
CA MET A 50 80.63 56.16 -18.84
C MET A 50 79.84 55.76 -20.10
N THR A 51 78.53 55.54 -19.98
CA THR A 51 77.67 55.17 -21.12
C THR A 51 77.16 56.42 -21.81
N ASP A 52 77.23 56.45 -23.15
CA ASP A 52 76.68 57.57 -23.91
C ASP A 52 75.14 57.68 -23.75
N GLU A 53 74.61 58.89 -23.91
CA GLU A 53 73.19 59.19 -23.67
C GLU A 53 72.25 58.37 -24.59
N ALA A 54 72.66 58.11 -25.83
CA ALA A 54 71.86 57.34 -26.78
C ALA A 54 71.77 55.87 -26.37
N MET A 55 72.88 55.27 -25.93
CA MET A 55 72.95 53.91 -25.40
C MET A 55 72.16 53.79 -24.10
N PHE A 56 72.27 54.77 -23.19
CA PHE A 56 71.51 54.80 -21.95
C PHE A 56 70.00 54.79 -22.20
N LEU A 57 69.52 55.59 -23.16
CA LEU A 57 68.11 55.63 -23.54
C LEU A 57 67.63 54.29 -24.13
N LEU A 58 68.43 53.67 -25.01
CA LEU A 58 68.12 52.36 -25.60
C LEU A 58 68.05 51.26 -24.54
N VAL A 59 68.97 51.24 -23.58
CA VAL A 59 68.97 50.27 -22.47
C VAL A 59 67.74 50.46 -21.60
N THR A 60 67.38 51.71 -21.26
CA THR A 60 66.19 52.03 -20.46
C THR A 60 64.90 51.60 -21.17
N GLN A 61 64.83 51.80 -22.49
CA GLN A 61 63.69 51.37 -23.29
C GLN A 61 63.59 49.84 -23.36
N ALA A 62 64.71 49.15 -23.61
CA ALA A 62 64.78 47.69 -23.62
C ALA A 62 64.40 47.09 -22.26
N GLU A 63 64.84 47.70 -21.16
CA GLU A 63 64.49 47.30 -19.80
C GLU A 63 62.99 47.45 -19.51
N THR A 64 62.36 48.51 -20.03
CA THR A 64 60.92 48.70 -19.91
C THR A 64 60.16 47.58 -20.64
N PHE A 65 60.57 47.26 -21.87
CA PHE A 65 59.97 46.14 -22.61
C PHE A 65 60.19 44.80 -21.92
N LEU A 66 61.37 44.57 -21.34
CA LEU A 66 61.70 43.37 -20.57
C LEU A 66 60.75 43.18 -19.39
N GLU A 67 60.57 44.22 -18.58
CA GLU A 67 59.71 44.19 -17.39
C GLU A 67 58.23 43.99 -17.76
N GLN A 68 57.77 44.71 -18.79
CA GLN A 68 56.41 44.54 -19.30
C GLN A 68 56.18 43.12 -19.79
N PHE A 69 57.12 42.56 -20.57
CA PHE A 69 57.00 41.21 -21.10
C PHE A 69 56.91 40.15 -19.99
N VAL A 70 57.81 40.20 -19.00
CA VAL A 70 57.79 39.25 -17.87
C VAL A 70 56.50 39.37 -17.07
N SER A 71 56.04 40.59 -16.78
CA SER A 71 54.78 40.83 -16.08
C SER A 71 53.57 40.25 -16.83
N GLN A 72 53.48 40.50 -18.13
CA GLN A 72 52.37 40.01 -18.96
C GLN A 72 52.40 38.48 -19.11
N THR A 73 53.58 37.88 -19.28
CA THR A 73 53.72 36.41 -19.37
C THR A 73 53.29 35.72 -18.08
N GLN A 74 53.64 36.25 -16.91
CA GLN A 74 53.18 35.72 -15.62
C GLN A 74 51.67 35.88 -15.44
N LEU A 75 51.11 37.01 -15.86
CA LEU A 75 49.67 37.25 -15.82
C LEU A 75 48.94 36.25 -16.73
N LEU A 76 49.41 36.06 -17.96
CA LEU A 76 48.84 35.11 -18.92
C LEU A 76 48.83 33.68 -18.37
N ALA A 77 49.94 33.23 -17.78
CA ALA A 77 50.03 31.90 -17.17
C ALA A 77 48.96 31.71 -16.07
N ARG A 78 48.89 32.64 -15.11
CA ARG A 78 47.90 32.61 -14.01
C ARG A 78 46.46 32.64 -14.53
N THR A 79 46.18 33.49 -15.52
CA THR A 79 44.84 33.59 -16.11
C THR A 79 44.48 32.32 -16.88
N SER A 80 45.43 31.69 -17.57
CA SER A 80 45.20 30.45 -18.32
C SER A 80 44.91 29.26 -17.40
N GLU A 81 45.66 29.15 -16.29
CA GLU A 81 45.39 28.16 -15.25
C GLU A 81 44.02 28.36 -14.61
N LEU A 82 43.68 29.60 -14.26
CA LEU A 82 42.36 29.94 -13.71
C LEU A 82 41.23 29.61 -14.70
N LEU A 83 41.39 29.96 -15.96
CA LEU A 83 40.41 29.67 -17.01
C LEU A 83 40.19 28.16 -17.14
N THR A 84 41.28 27.38 -17.17
CA THR A 84 41.22 25.92 -17.27
C THR A 84 40.48 25.31 -16.08
N SER A 85 40.79 25.78 -14.87
CA SER A 85 40.11 25.37 -13.65
C SER A 85 38.61 25.69 -13.67
N LEU A 86 38.25 26.92 -14.05
CA LEU A 86 36.86 27.36 -14.12
C LEU A 86 36.06 26.61 -15.18
N LEU A 87 36.65 26.30 -16.34
CA LEU A 87 36.00 25.48 -17.37
C LEU A 87 35.72 24.05 -16.85
N ALA A 88 36.66 23.45 -16.13
CA ALA A 88 36.45 22.14 -15.51
C ALA A 88 35.33 22.18 -14.45
N THR A 89 35.32 23.20 -13.59
CA THR A 89 34.25 23.40 -12.59
C THR A 89 32.89 23.64 -13.25
N GLN A 90 32.84 24.45 -14.31
CA GLN A 90 31.61 24.71 -15.06
C GLN A 90 31.05 23.42 -15.68
N GLN A 91 31.90 22.63 -16.34
CA GLN A 91 31.51 21.35 -16.92
C GLN A 91 30.94 20.41 -15.86
N HIS A 92 31.61 20.31 -14.71
CA HIS A 92 31.14 19.50 -13.58
C HIS A 92 29.75 19.93 -13.09
N HIS A 93 29.50 21.24 -12.95
CA HIS A 93 28.18 21.73 -12.56
C HIS A 93 27.09 21.43 -13.60
N PHE A 94 27.40 21.50 -14.89
CA PHE A 94 26.43 21.13 -15.93
C PHE A 94 26.11 19.63 -15.92
N GLU A 95 27.09 18.77 -15.70
CA GLU A 95 26.88 17.33 -15.54
C GLU A 95 26.00 17.02 -14.31
N GLN A 96 26.26 17.68 -13.18
CA GLN A 96 25.43 17.57 -11.98
C GLN A 96 23.99 18.04 -12.24
N ALA A 97 23.80 19.19 -12.87
CA ALA A 97 22.48 19.71 -13.22
C ALA A 97 21.73 18.75 -14.14
N SER A 98 22.41 18.18 -15.14
CA SER A 98 21.83 17.16 -16.03
C SER A 98 21.40 15.91 -15.26
N SER A 99 22.24 15.44 -14.33
CA SER A 99 21.92 14.29 -13.47
C SER A 99 20.69 14.55 -12.59
N CYS A 100 20.62 15.71 -11.93
CA CYS A 100 19.46 16.10 -11.14
C CYS A 100 18.18 16.19 -11.99
N ASN A 101 18.26 16.74 -13.20
CA ASN A 101 17.11 16.82 -14.11
C ASN A 101 16.61 15.43 -14.54
N ALA A 102 17.53 14.48 -14.77
CA ALA A 102 17.17 13.10 -15.06
C ALA A 102 16.47 12.44 -13.85
N GLU A 103 16.96 12.67 -12.63
CA GLU A 103 16.34 12.18 -11.40
C GLU A 103 14.93 12.74 -11.21
N VAL A 104 14.74 14.05 -11.39
CA VAL A 104 13.41 14.70 -11.30
C VAL A 104 12.43 14.07 -12.29
N THR A 105 12.88 13.79 -13.51
CA THR A 105 12.04 13.15 -14.54
C THR A 105 11.63 11.74 -14.12
N ARG A 106 12.56 10.95 -13.56
CA ARG A 106 12.28 9.60 -13.06
C ARG A 106 11.28 9.62 -11.90
N ILE A 107 11.49 10.51 -10.92
CA ILE A 107 10.61 10.66 -9.76
C ILE A 107 9.20 11.06 -10.21
N LYS A 108 9.08 12.00 -11.17
CA LYS A 108 7.77 12.40 -11.72
C LYS A 108 7.04 11.24 -12.40
N ALA A 109 7.75 10.43 -13.18
CA ALA A 109 7.18 9.26 -13.83
C ALA A 109 6.68 8.24 -12.80
N ALA A 110 7.52 7.87 -11.83
CA ALA A 110 7.16 6.94 -10.76
C ALA A 110 5.99 7.46 -9.91
N SER A 111 5.95 8.77 -9.62
CA SER A 111 4.83 9.38 -8.90
C SER A 111 3.53 9.32 -9.70
N THR A 112 3.59 9.47 -11.02
CA THR A 112 2.39 9.40 -11.89
C THR A 112 1.85 7.99 -11.90
N GLU A 113 2.72 6.98 -12.06
CA GLU A 113 2.35 5.56 -11.99
C GLU A 113 1.73 5.21 -10.64
N ALA A 114 2.31 5.67 -9.53
CA ALA A 114 1.77 5.44 -8.19
C ALA A 114 0.37 6.06 -8.02
N LEU A 115 0.13 7.25 -8.58
CA LEU A 115 -1.19 7.90 -8.56
C LEU A 115 -2.21 7.10 -9.38
N GLU A 116 -1.83 6.57 -10.54
CA GLU A 116 -2.71 5.71 -11.35
C GLU A 116 -3.08 4.41 -10.61
N GLN A 117 -2.12 3.81 -9.90
CA GLN A 117 -2.37 2.65 -9.05
C GLN A 117 -3.31 2.97 -7.89
N LEU A 118 -3.16 4.14 -7.24
CA LEU A 118 -4.06 4.58 -6.17
C LEU A 118 -5.51 4.73 -6.66
N VAL A 119 -5.71 5.39 -7.80
CA VAL A 119 -7.05 5.53 -8.41
C VAL A 119 -7.66 4.16 -8.73
N THR A 120 -6.84 3.22 -9.21
CA THR A 120 -7.30 1.84 -9.46
C THR A 120 -7.74 1.16 -8.15
N CYS A 121 -6.97 1.30 -7.08
CA CYS A 121 -7.33 0.78 -5.76
C CYS A 121 -8.61 1.43 -5.20
N GLU A 122 -8.76 2.74 -5.32
CA GLU A 122 -9.97 3.47 -4.90
C GLU A 122 -11.22 2.94 -5.62
N ASN A 123 -11.15 2.75 -6.94
CA ASN A 123 -12.24 2.18 -7.73
C ASN A 123 -12.60 0.75 -7.28
N ASN A 124 -11.59 -0.10 -7.04
CA ASN A 124 -11.82 -1.45 -6.55
C ASN A 124 -12.47 -1.46 -5.17
N ILE A 125 -12.02 -0.60 -4.26
CA ILE A 125 -12.61 -0.45 -2.92
C ILE A 125 -14.07 -0.02 -3.02
N ALA A 126 -14.38 0.98 -3.84
CA ALA A 126 -15.75 1.46 -4.04
C ALA A 126 -16.65 0.35 -4.61
N GLN A 127 -16.14 -0.44 -5.56
CA GLN A 127 -16.85 -1.60 -6.10
C GLN A 127 -17.15 -2.64 -5.01
N TRP A 128 -16.14 -3.05 -4.24
CA TRP A 128 -16.32 -4.06 -3.19
C TRP A 128 -17.27 -3.58 -2.08
N GLN A 129 -17.25 -2.28 -1.74
CA GLN A 129 -18.21 -1.69 -0.80
C GLN A 129 -19.65 -1.85 -1.31
N SER A 130 -19.90 -1.55 -2.59
CA SER A 130 -21.22 -1.74 -3.20
C SER A 130 -21.66 -3.21 -3.21
N GLU A 131 -20.74 -4.14 -3.52
CA GLU A 131 -21.02 -5.58 -3.47
C GLU A 131 -21.37 -6.05 -2.05
N ILE A 132 -20.67 -5.54 -1.03
CA ILE A 132 -20.95 -5.84 0.38
C ILE A 132 -22.35 -5.35 0.76
N GLU A 133 -22.72 -4.12 0.42
CA GLU A 133 -24.05 -3.57 0.70
C GLU A 133 -25.16 -4.41 0.04
N ALA A 134 -24.96 -4.80 -1.23
CA ALA A 134 -25.90 -5.65 -1.95
C ALA A 134 -26.05 -7.04 -1.32
N LEU A 135 -24.96 -7.62 -0.80
CA LEU A 135 -25.00 -8.90 -0.09
C LEU A 135 -25.68 -8.78 1.28
N GLN A 136 -25.42 -7.72 2.03
CA GLN A 136 -26.09 -7.44 3.30
C GLN A 136 -27.60 -7.28 3.12
N GLU A 137 -28.04 -6.63 2.05
CA GLU A 137 -29.46 -6.54 1.68
C GLU A 137 -30.09 -7.92 1.46
N LYS A 138 -29.42 -8.79 0.69
CA LYS A 138 -29.91 -10.16 0.44
C LYS A 138 -30.02 -10.98 1.72
N ILE A 139 -29.04 -10.86 2.61
CA ILE A 139 -29.06 -11.52 3.93
C ILE A 139 -30.30 -11.06 4.71
N ARG A 140 -30.55 -9.74 4.79
CA ARG A 140 -31.70 -9.19 5.52
C ARG A 140 -33.04 -9.68 4.94
N GLN A 141 -33.12 -9.82 3.62
CA GLN A 141 -34.31 -10.35 2.95
C GLN A 141 -34.57 -11.82 3.31
N GLU A 142 -33.54 -12.67 3.32
CA GLU A 142 -33.67 -14.08 3.70
C GLU A 142 -33.94 -14.24 5.20
N GLU A 143 -33.36 -13.41 6.07
CA GLU A 143 -33.68 -13.37 7.51
C GLU A 143 -35.17 -13.06 7.75
N ALA A 144 -35.70 -12.03 7.09
CA ALA A 144 -37.12 -11.66 7.19
C ALA A 144 -38.06 -12.75 6.65
N LYS A 145 -37.63 -13.46 5.60
CA LYS A 145 -38.37 -14.60 5.05
C LYS A 145 -38.36 -15.79 6.00
N MET A 146 -37.22 -16.08 6.62
CA MET A 146 -37.09 -17.14 7.63
C MET A 146 -38.01 -16.87 8.82
N GLU A 147 -38.06 -15.64 9.33
CA GLU A 147 -38.94 -15.26 10.44
C GLU A 147 -40.42 -15.46 10.09
N LYS A 148 -40.83 -15.03 8.88
CA LYS A 148 -42.21 -15.25 8.39
C LYS A 148 -42.55 -16.74 8.28
N LEU A 149 -41.64 -17.55 7.73
CA LEU A 149 -41.85 -18.99 7.60
C LEU A 149 -41.91 -19.67 8.96
N ALA A 150 -41.06 -19.27 9.91
CA ALA A 150 -41.10 -19.77 11.28
C ALA A 150 -42.45 -19.45 11.96
N ALA A 151 -42.93 -18.22 11.82
CA ALA A 151 -44.24 -17.82 12.37
C ALA A 151 -45.39 -18.63 11.76
N VAL A 152 -45.41 -18.81 10.43
CA VAL A 152 -46.42 -19.63 9.74
C VAL A 152 -46.35 -21.09 10.19
N ALA A 153 -45.16 -21.67 10.33
CA ALA A 153 -44.99 -23.05 10.77
C ALA A 153 -45.50 -23.26 12.21
N VAL A 154 -45.16 -22.34 13.12
CA VAL A 154 -45.62 -22.37 14.51
C VAL A 154 -47.15 -22.27 14.59
N GLU A 155 -47.75 -21.33 13.86
CA GLU A 155 -49.20 -21.12 13.88
C GLU A 155 -49.94 -22.32 13.26
N ALA A 156 -49.44 -22.88 12.16
CA ALA A 156 -50.02 -24.07 11.54
C ALA A 156 -49.97 -25.29 12.47
N GLN A 157 -48.86 -25.51 13.16
CA GLN A 157 -48.72 -26.58 14.14
C GLN A 157 -49.66 -26.37 15.33
N ARG A 158 -49.77 -25.14 15.83
CA ARG A 158 -50.68 -24.79 16.92
C ARG A 158 -52.14 -25.03 16.55
N ALA A 159 -52.57 -24.56 15.38
CA ALA A 159 -53.93 -24.75 14.89
C ALA A 159 -54.29 -26.24 14.78
N LYS A 160 -53.35 -27.09 14.33
CA LYS A 160 -53.59 -28.53 14.24
C LYS A 160 -53.67 -29.21 15.61
N LEU A 161 -52.84 -28.80 16.56
CA LEU A 161 -52.89 -29.29 17.94
C LEU A 161 -54.22 -28.94 18.59
N ASP A 162 -54.69 -27.69 18.43
CA ASP A 162 -55.97 -27.24 18.97
C ASP A 162 -57.13 -28.04 18.36
N GLU A 163 -57.15 -28.26 17.04
CA GLU A 163 -58.17 -29.07 16.37
C GLU A 163 -58.23 -30.50 16.95
N LEU A 164 -57.09 -31.18 17.03
CA LEU A 164 -56.99 -32.55 17.56
C LEU A 164 -57.38 -32.63 19.05
N ALA A 165 -57.03 -31.62 19.84
CA ALA A 165 -57.42 -31.56 21.25
C ALA A 165 -58.94 -31.46 21.41
N HIS A 166 -59.60 -30.61 20.62
CA HIS A 166 -61.07 -30.50 20.62
C HIS A 166 -61.74 -31.80 20.19
N GLU A 167 -61.22 -32.45 19.14
CA GLU A 167 -61.75 -33.73 18.68
C GLU A 167 -61.58 -34.85 19.73
N GLY A 168 -60.43 -34.91 20.40
CA GLY A 168 -60.16 -35.83 21.51
C GLY A 168 -61.12 -35.64 22.68
N ILE A 169 -61.37 -34.38 23.09
CA ILE A 169 -62.33 -34.06 24.15
C ILE A 169 -63.75 -34.49 23.76
N ARG A 170 -64.15 -34.28 22.50
CA ARG A 170 -65.46 -34.70 21.98
C ARG A 170 -65.61 -36.22 22.06
N HIS A 171 -64.64 -36.97 21.52
CA HIS A 171 -64.67 -38.43 21.56
C HIS A 171 -64.67 -39.00 22.98
N TYR A 172 -63.90 -38.41 23.90
CA TYR A 172 -63.92 -38.80 25.30
C TYR A 172 -65.29 -38.58 25.95
N SER A 173 -65.91 -37.43 25.67
CA SER A 173 -67.25 -37.08 26.17
C SER A 173 -68.33 -38.03 25.64
N ASP A 174 -68.28 -38.35 24.35
CA ASP A 174 -69.16 -39.34 23.72
C ASP A 174 -68.96 -40.73 24.33
N GLY A 175 -67.71 -41.13 24.54
CA GLY A 175 -67.33 -42.36 25.23
C GLY A 175 -67.91 -42.45 26.64
N LEU A 176 -67.85 -41.36 27.43
CA LEU A 176 -68.46 -41.30 28.76
C LEU A 176 -69.99 -41.40 28.71
N ALA A 177 -70.64 -40.85 27.67
CA ALA A 177 -72.08 -40.99 27.50
C ALA A 177 -72.48 -42.44 27.19
N VAL A 178 -71.71 -43.11 26.33
CA VAL A 178 -71.89 -44.54 26.02
C VAL A 178 -71.62 -45.40 27.27
N GLN A 179 -70.54 -45.13 28.01
CA GLN A 179 -70.18 -45.85 29.24
C GLN A 179 -71.32 -45.81 30.27
N ARG A 180 -71.91 -44.62 30.50
CA ARG A 180 -73.09 -44.48 31.38
C ARG A 180 -74.30 -45.28 30.91
N ARG A 181 -74.41 -45.56 29.61
CA ARG A 181 -75.48 -46.42 29.06
C ARG A 181 -75.14 -47.90 29.22
N VAL A 182 -73.88 -48.29 29.03
CA VAL A 182 -73.37 -49.64 29.30
C VAL A 182 -73.59 -50.02 30.77
N GLU A 183 -73.23 -49.15 31.70
CA GLU A 183 -73.41 -49.38 33.15
C GLU A 183 -74.88 -49.60 33.51
N ARG A 184 -75.78 -48.75 32.99
CA ARG A 184 -77.23 -48.90 33.17
C ARG A 184 -77.76 -50.22 32.62
N LEU A 185 -77.44 -50.53 31.36
CA LEU A 185 -77.89 -51.78 30.71
C LEU A 185 -77.31 -53.03 31.41
N THR A 186 -76.09 -52.94 31.95
CA THR A 186 -75.48 -54.02 32.72
C THR A 186 -76.26 -54.28 34.01
N SER A 187 -76.61 -53.22 34.75
CA SER A 187 -77.46 -53.32 35.94
C SER A 187 -78.85 -53.89 35.62
N ASP A 188 -79.50 -53.35 34.58
CA ASP A 188 -80.82 -53.82 34.13
C ASP A 188 -80.79 -55.31 33.75
N LYS A 189 -79.75 -55.74 33.03
CA LYS A 189 -79.53 -57.14 32.66
C LYS A 189 -79.42 -58.04 33.88
N GLU A 190 -78.64 -57.66 34.89
CA GLU A 190 -78.50 -58.45 36.12
C GLU A 190 -79.84 -58.59 36.86
N ILE A 191 -80.62 -57.51 36.96
CA ILE A 191 -81.95 -57.52 37.58
C ILE A 191 -82.88 -58.46 36.81
N LEU A 192 -82.92 -58.35 35.48
CA LEU A 192 -83.74 -59.21 34.63
C LEU A 192 -83.34 -60.69 34.78
N GLN A 193 -82.05 -60.99 34.83
CA GLN A 193 -81.57 -62.35 35.06
C GLN A 193 -82.05 -62.90 36.41
N ARG A 194 -81.93 -62.14 37.51
CA ARG A 194 -82.43 -62.56 38.84
C ARG A 194 -83.95 -62.77 38.84
N LYS A 195 -84.70 -61.86 38.20
CA LYS A 195 -86.16 -61.99 38.03
C LYS A 195 -86.54 -63.26 37.28
N LEU A 196 -85.87 -63.56 36.17
CA LEU A 196 -86.12 -64.79 35.38
C LEU A 196 -85.83 -66.06 36.17
N VAL A 197 -84.74 -66.10 36.95
CA VAL A 197 -84.44 -67.22 37.85
C VAL A 197 -85.55 -67.39 38.89
N SER A 198 -86.01 -66.29 39.50
CA SER A 198 -87.11 -66.32 40.48
C SER A 198 -88.42 -66.84 39.86
N ILE A 199 -88.81 -66.33 38.69
CA ILE A 199 -90.01 -66.79 37.95
C ILE A 199 -89.89 -68.28 37.61
N ARG A 200 -88.73 -68.74 37.13
CA ARG A 200 -88.50 -70.15 36.84
C ARG A 200 -88.65 -71.02 38.09
N ASN A 201 -88.12 -70.57 39.23
CA ASN A 201 -88.28 -71.28 40.51
C ASN A 201 -89.75 -71.32 40.96
N GLN A 202 -90.48 -70.19 40.86
CA GLN A 202 -91.91 -70.12 41.16
C GLN A 202 -92.72 -71.06 40.25
N TYR A 203 -92.39 -71.12 38.95
CA TYR A 203 -93.01 -72.04 38.01
C TYR A 203 -92.75 -73.51 38.37
N TYR A 204 -91.52 -73.88 38.73
CA TYR A 204 -91.22 -75.24 39.19
C TYR A 204 -91.95 -75.61 40.49
N GLN A 205 -92.08 -74.67 41.44
CA GLN A 205 -92.87 -74.87 42.65
C GLN A 205 -94.36 -75.05 42.32
N PHE A 206 -94.93 -74.22 41.46
CA PHE A 206 -96.30 -74.37 40.94
C PHE A 206 -96.51 -75.73 40.26
N GLN A 207 -95.56 -76.14 39.41
CA GLN A 207 -95.60 -77.43 38.73
C GLN A 207 -95.54 -78.60 39.72
N ALA A 208 -94.68 -78.53 40.74
CA ALA A 208 -94.59 -79.54 41.78
C ALA A 208 -95.88 -79.64 42.61
N ALA A 209 -96.47 -78.51 42.99
CA ALA A 209 -97.72 -78.46 43.76
C ALA A 209 -98.94 -79.00 42.98
N ASN A 210 -98.92 -78.94 41.65
CA ASN A 210 -100.02 -79.39 40.78
C ASN A 210 -99.74 -80.73 40.07
N ARG A 211 -98.59 -81.36 40.33
CA ARG A 211 -98.42 -82.79 40.02
C ARG A 211 -99.31 -83.58 40.98
N LYS A 212 -100.49 -83.99 40.49
CA LYS A 212 -101.34 -84.97 41.19
C LYS A 212 -100.49 -86.18 41.59
N PRO A 213 -100.49 -86.61 42.87
CA PRO A 213 -100.19 -88.00 43.17
C PRO A 213 -101.28 -88.85 42.49
N PRO A 214 -101.00 -90.09 42.04
CA PRO A 214 -102.09 -90.97 41.65
C PRO A 214 -102.96 -91.23 42.89
N SER A 215 -104.17 -90.67 42.90
CA SER A 215 -105.18 -90.96 43.92
C SER A 215 -105.87 -92.30 43.62
N PRO A 216 -106.31 -92.98 44.69
CA PRO A 216 -106.54 -94.41 44.73
C PRO A 216 -107.93 -94.78 44.20
N SER A 217 -108.09 -96.06 43.87
CA SER A 217 -109.37 -96.81 43.67
C SER A 217 -109.77 -97.16 42.23
N GLN A 218 -109.11 -98.17 41.64
CA GLN A 218 -109.70 -99.26 40.84
C GLN A 218 -108.85 -100.53 41.11
N GLN A 219 -109.18 -101.33 42.15
CA GLN A 219 -109.76 -102.70 42.12
C GLN A 219 -108.83 -103.76 41.44
N GLN A 220 -108.06 -104.58 42.18
CA GLN A 220 -108.38 -105.88 42.86
C GLN A 220 -108.63 -107.06 41.89
N PRO A 221 -108.29 -108.33 42.24
CA PRO A 221 -107.90 -108.90 43.55
C PRO A 221 -106.40 -109.12 43.75
#